data_AF-A0A7W0ABU1-F1
#
_entry.id   AF-A0A7W0ABU1-F1
#
_cell.length_a   1.000
_cell.length_b   1.000
_cell.length_c   1.000
_cell.angle_alpha   90.00
_cell.angle_beta   90.00
_cell.angle_gamma   90.00
#
_symmetry.space_group_name_H-M   'P 1'
#
loop_
_entity.id
_entity.type
_entity.pdbx_description
1 polymer ?
#
loop_
_entity_poly.entity_id
_entity_poly.type
_entity_poly.pdbx_seq_one_letter_code
_entity_poly.pdbx_strand_id
1 'polypeptide(L)'
;MASQASNRQSPATQASQPIMDWYSQQWLQGVVPMTRLQLVWMESVSDMMVQEAKFLAALSEAGQQLGMCYDTHGHDPEKLRECYQNLAREVADQHMQRLKQVAALPHEFRQRIWEEI
;
A
#
# COMPACT_ATOMS: atom_id res chain seq x y z
N MET A 1 6.07 16.76 -59.55
CA MET A 1 6.64 17.59 -58.47
C MET A 1 5.62 17.66 -57.35
N ALA A 2 6.01 17.20 -56.16
CA ALA A 2 5.10 16.80 -55.09
C ALA A 2 4.26 17.94 -54.52
N SER A 3 2.99 17.61 -54.26
CA SER A 3 1.97 18.44 -53.63
C SER A 3 2.48 19.01 -52.31
N GLN A 4 2.49 20.34 -52.20
CA GLN A 4 2.59 21.03 -50.92
C GLN A 4 1.37 20.62 -50.08
N ALA A 5 1.60 19.74 -49.12
CA ALA A 5 0.68 19.46 -48.03
C ALA A 5 0.51 20.77 -47.25
N SER A 6 -0.49 21.54 -47.67
CA SER A 6 -0.94 22.75 -47.01
C SER A 6 -1.34 22.39 -45.58
N ASN A 7 -0.45 22.71 -44.65
CA ASN A 7 -0.73 22.78 -43.22
C ASN A 7 -1.70 23.94 -42.95
N ARG A 8 -2.88 23.92 -43.58
CA ARG A 8 -3.99 24.83 -43.27
C ARG A 8 -4.72 24.22 -42.09
N GLN A 9 -4.31 24.62 -40.90
CA GLN A 9 -5.20 24.58 -39.75
C GLN A 9 -6.45 25.37 -40.14
N SER A 10 -7.59 24.68 -40.18
CA SER A 10 -8.88 25.29 -40.49
C SER A 10 -9.13 26.48 -39.54
N PRO A 11 -9.78 27.58 -39.99
CA PRO A 11 -10.10 28.71 -39.12
C PRO A 11 -10.93 28.30 -37.89
N ALA A 12 -11.72 27.22 -38.01
CA ALA A 12 -12.42 26.60 -36.89
C ALA A 12 -11.47 25.96 -35.84
N THR A 13 -10.37 25.34 -36.25
CA THR A 13 -9.37 24.78 -35.31
C THR A 13 -8.51 25.88 -34.67
N GLN A 14 -8.23 26.97 -35.40
CA GLN A 14 -7.52 28.13 -34.83
C GLN A 14 -8.38 28.90 -33.82
N ALA A 15 -9.69 29.06 -34.07
CA ALA A 15 -10.63 29.67 -33.13
C ALA A 15 -10.86 28.83 -31.86
N SER A 16 -10.69 27.50 -31.96
CA SER A 16 -10.88 26.57 -30.84
C SER A 16 -9.64 26.39 -29.96
N GLN A 17 -8.46 26.84 -30.41
CA GLN A 17 -7.19 26.77 -29.66
C GLN A 17 -7.30 27.24 -28.20
N PRO A 18 -7.82 28.45 -27.89
CA PRO A 18 -7.90 28.92 -26.51
C PRO A 18 -8.79 28.05 -25.62
N ILE A 19 -9.84 27.43 -26.17
CA ILE A 19 -10.71 26.52 -25.43
C ILE A 19 -10.01 25.18 -25.16
N MET A 20 -9.19 24.71 -26.10
CA MET A 20 -8.40 23.50 -25.93
C MET A 20 -7.24 23.70 -24.96
N ASP A 21 -6.59 24.86 -25.01
CA ASP A 21 -5.53 25.21 -24.05
C ASP A 21 -6.11 25.31 -22.63
N TRP A 22 -7.26 25.99 -22.46
CA TRP A 22 -7.96 26.04 -21.18
C TRP A 22 -8.39 24.65 -20.69
N TYR A 23 -8.95 23.82 -21.58
CA TYR A 23 -9.36 22.46 -21.23
C TYR A 23 -8.17 21.60 -20.80
N SER A 24 -7.03 21.72 -21.48
CA SER A 24 -5.80 21.01 -21.13
C SER A 24 -5.23 21.46 -19.78
N GLN A 25 -5.23 22.77 -19.50
CA GLN A 25 -4.84 23.31 -18.20
C GLN A 25 -5.75 22.81 -17.08
N GLN A 26 -7.07 22.80 -17.32
CA GLN A 26 -8.04 22.29 -16.35
C GLN A 26 -7.83 20.80 -16.06
N TRP A 27 -7.51 20.02 -17.09
CA TRP A 27 -7.18 18.60 -16.94
C TRP A 27 -5.90 18.39 -16.12
N LEU A 28 -4.85 19.16 -16.40
CA LEU A 28 -3.59 19.11 -15.64
C LEU A 28 -3.81 19.47 -14.16
N GLN A 29 -4.67 20.44 -13.87
CA GLN A 29 -5.05 20.79 -12.49
C GLN A 29 -5.76 19.65 -11.75
N GLY A 30 -6.50 18.78 -12.44
CA GLY A 30 -7.15 17.61 -11.84
C GLY A 30 -6.26 16.37 -11.77
N VAL A 31 -5.38 16.15 -12.75
CA VAL A 31 -4.52 14.96 -12.80
C VAL A 31 -3.38 15.02 -11.80
N VAL A 32 -2.75 16.19 -11.62
CA VAL A 32 -1.62 16.35 -10.70
C VAL A 32 -1.96 15.97 -9.25
N PRO A 33 -3.06 16.44 -8.64
CA PRO A 33 -3.41 16.01 -7.28
C PRO A 33 -3.82 14.53 -7.22
N MET A 34 -4.46 14.00 -8.27
CA MET A 34 -4.83 12.58 -8.34
C MET A 34 -3.60 11.67 -8.42
N THR A 35 -2.58 12.02 -9.20
CA THR A 35 -1.36 11.22 -9.30
C THR A 35 -0.55 11.27 -8.01
N ARG A 36 -0.53 12.41 -7.31
CA ARG A 36 0.07 12.52 -5.97
C ARG A 36 -0.66 11.64 -4.94
N LEU A 37 -1.99 11.69 -4.93
CA LEU A 37 -2.81 10.84 -4.06
C LEU A 37 -2.57 9.36 -4.35
N GLN A 38 -2.52 8.98 -5.63
CA GLN A 38 -2.23 7.62 -6.08
C GLN A 38 -0.85 7.16 -5.58
N LEU A 39 0.16 8.04 -5.62
CA LEU A 39 1.51 7.75 -5.14
C LEU A 39 1.52 7.51 -3.62
N VAL A 40 0.95 8.44 -2.83
CA VAL A 40 0.87 8.32 -1.37
C VAL A 40 0.10 7.05 -0.97
N TRP A 41 -0.94 6.71 -1.72
CA TRP A 41 -1.69 5.47 -1.50
C TRP A 41 -0.84 4.23 -1.78
N MET A 42 -0.10 4.20 -2.90
CA MET A 42 0.79 3.08 -3.23
C MET A 42 1.91 2.90 -2.20
N GLU A 43 2.50 3.99 -1.72
CA GLU A 43 3.51 3.95 -0.65
C GLU A 43 2.92 3.35 0.63
N SER A 44 1.74 3.81 1.04
CA SER A 44 1.05 3.30 2.23
C SER A 44 0.71 1.80 2.11
N VAL A 45 0.29 1.35 0.93
CA VAL A 45 0.03 -0.07 0.65
C VAL A 45 1.31 -0.89 0.66
N SER A 46 2.40 -0.35 0.12
CA SER A 46 3.71 -1.02 0.11
C SER A 46 4.23 -1.25 1.53
N ASP A 47 4.16 -0.22 2.38
CA ASP A 47 4.56 -0.31 3.79
C ASP A 47 3.75 -1.38 4.54
N MET A 48 2.42 -1.42 4.30
CA MET A 48 1.55 -2.45 4.86
C MET A 48 1.95 -3.86 4.37
N MET A 49 2.24 -4.03 3.08
CA MET A 49 2.65 -5.34 2.54
C MET A 49 3.97 -5.82 3.15
N VAL A 50 4.95 -4.94 3.32
CA VAL A 50 6.21 -5.28 3.98
C VAL A 50 5.97 -5.73 5.41
N GLN A 51 5.05 -5.09 6.12
CA GLN A 51 4.68 -5.47 7.48
C GLN A 51 3.98 -6.82 7.53
N GLU A 52 3.02 -7.08 6.64
CA GLU A 52 2.34 -8.37 6.55
C GLU A 52 3.30 -9.50 6.19
N ALA A 53 4.28 -9.25 5.30
CA ALA A 53 5.31 -10.21 4.97
C ALA A 53 6.17 -10.58 6.19
N LYS A 54 6.57 -9.60 7.00
CA LYS A 54 7.30 -9.85 8.27
C LYS A 54 6.48 -10.68 9.25
N PHE A 55 5.19 -10.38 9.38
CA PHE A 55 4.30 -11.13 10.25
C PHE A 55 4.09 -12.58 9.77
N LEU A 56 3.92 -12.80 8.46
CA LEU A 56 3.82 -14.14 7.88
C LEU A 56 5.11 -14.95 8.07
N ALA A 57 6.28 -14.30 7.97
CA ALA A 57 7.55 -14.95 8.26
C ALA A 57 7.67 -15.36 9.74
N ALA A 58 7.25 -14.49 10.67
CA ALA A 58 7.25 -14.83 12.08
C ALA A 58 6.22 -15.93 12.43
N LEU A 59 5.06 -15.95 11.76
CA LEU A 59 4.09 -17.05 11.89
C LEU A 59 4.65 -18.38 11.39
N SER A 60 5.40 -18.39 10.28
CA SER A 60 5.98 -19.62 9.77
C SER A 60 7.09 -20.15 10.68
N GLU A 61 7.90 -19.26 11.25
CA GLU A 61 8.89 -19.59 12.28
C GLU A 61 8.22 -20.14 13.55
N ALA A 62 7.16 -19.49 14.04
CA ALA A 62 6.37 -19.98 15.16
C ALA A 62 5.77 -21.37 14.87
N GLY A 63 5.31 -21.61 13.65
CA GLY A 63 4.85 -22.93 13.21
C GLY A 63 5.93 -24.01 13.30
N GLN A 64 7.18 -23.68 12.93
CA GLN A 64 8.31 -24.59 13.09
C GLN A 64 8.64 -24.84 14.57
N GLN A 65 8.65 -23.80 15.39
CA GLN A 65 8.88 -23.92 16.83
C GLN A 65 7.80 -24.77 17.51
N LEU A 66 6.54 -24.65 17.08
CA LEU A 66 5.46 -25.51 17.56
C LEU A 66 5.72 -26.99 17.26
N GLY A 67 6.19 -27.28 16.04
CA GLY A 67 6.59 -28.63 15.64
C GLY A 67 7.74 -29.17 16.50
N MET A 68 8.75 -28.35 16.78
CA MET A 68 9.85 -28.73 17.68
C MET A 68 9.38 -28.98 19.10
N CYS A 69 8.46 -28.17 19.62
CA CYS A 69 7.90 -28.38 20.95
C CYS A 69 7.07 -29.66 21.03
N TYR A 70 6.33 -29.99 19.98
CA TYR A 70 5.62 -31.26 19.91
C TYR A 70 6.59 -32.46 19.90
N ASP A 71 7.68 -32.37 19.13
CA ASP A 71 8.71 -33.43 19.07
C ASP A 71 9.47 -33.60 20.40
N THR A 72 9.80 -32.48 21.06
CA THR A 72 10.59 -32.47 22.31
C THR A 72 9.75 -32.80 23.55
N HIS A 73 8.50 -32.35 23.61
CA HIS A 73 7.63 -32.43 24.79
C HIS A 73 6.38 -33.29 24.57
N GLY A 74 6.28 -34.05 23.48
CA GLY A 74 5.09 -34.86 23.16
C GLY A 74 4.70 -35.90 24.23
N HIS A 75 5.63 -36.28 25.12
CA HIS A 75 5.37 -37.17 26.26
C HIS A 75 5.04 -36.44 27.57
N ASP A 76 5.22 -35.11 27.64
CA ASP A 76 4.98 -34.29 28.83
C ASP A 76 3.92 -33.20 28.53
N PRO A 77 2.64 -33.45 28.85
CA PRO A 77 1.54 -32.57 28.47
C PRO A 77 1.62 -31.19 29.13
N GLU A 78 2.25 -31.07 30.30
CA GLU A 78 2.40 -29.77 30.97
C GLU A 78 3.43 -28.90 30.26
N LYS A 79 4.58 -29.47 29.87
CA LYS A 79 5.60 -28.74 29.10
C LYS A 79 5.14 -28.40 27.69
N LEU A 80 4.36 -29.29 27.06
CA LEU A 80 3.75 -29.01 25.76
C LEU A 80 2.77 -27.84 25.84
N ARG A 81 1.91 -27.82 26.88
CA ARG A 81 0.97 -26.73 27.14
C ARG A 81 1.69 -25.42 27.38
N GLU A 82 2.74 -25.43 28.19
CA GLU A 82 3.55 -24.24 28.49
C GLU A 82 4.23 -23.68 27.24
N CYS A 83 4.86 -24.53 26.43
CA CYS A 83 5.44 -24.09 25.16
C CYS A 83 4.37 -23.51 24.22
N TYR A 84 3.23 -24.18 24.06
CA TYR A 84 2.14 -23.67 23.22
C TYR A 84 1.63 -22.31 23.71
N GLN A 85 1.43 -22.15 25.01
CA GLN A 85 0.95 -20.89 25.59
C GLN A 85 1.93 -19.74 25.36
N ASN A 86 3.23 -20.00 25.51
CA ASN A 86 4.27 -19.00 25.25
C ASN A 86 4.27 -18.58 23.77
N LEU A 87 4.22 -19.56 22.87
CA LEU A 87 4.22 -19.31 21.43
C LEU A 87 2.95 -18.59 20.96
N ALA A 88 1.78 -19.01 21.46
CA ALA A 88 0.50 -18.38 21.15
C ALA A 88 0.47 -16.93 21.65
N ARG A 89 1.06 -16.65 22.82
CA ARG A 89 1.17 -15.31 23.36
C ARG A 89 2.07 -14.42 22.50
N GLU A 90 3.23 -14.93 22.08
CA GLU A 90 4.14 -14.20 21.20
C GLU A 90 3.50 -13.85 19.86
N VAL A 91 2.84 -14.81 19.22
CA VAL A 91 2.09 -14.57 17.97
C VAL A 91 0.98 -13.55 18.19
N ALA A 92 0.23 -13.65 19.29
CA ALA A 92 -0.85 -12.70 19.60
C ALA A 92 -0.33 -11.28 19.83
N ASP A 93 0.79 -11.12 20.52
CA ASP A 93 1.43 -9.82 20.76
C ASP A 93 1.89 -9.20 19.43
N GLN A 94 2.52 -9.98 18.54
CA GLN A 94 2.89 -9.53 17.20
C GLN A 94 1.68 -9.14 16.34
N HIS A 95 0.60 -9.92 16.41
CA HIS A 95 -0.65 -9.64 15.71
C HIS A 95 -1.29 -8.32 16.20
N MET A 96 -1.26 -8.09 17.52
CA MET A 96 -1.79 -6.87 18.14
C MET A 96 -0.96 -5.64 17.75
N GLN A 97 0.37 -5.78 17.71
CA GLN A 97 1.27 -4.74 17.20
C GLN A 97 0.93 -4.38 15.74
N ARG A 98 0.66 -5.41 14.92
CA ARG A 98 0.24 -5.24 13.52
C ARG A 98 -1.07 -4.47 13.39
N LEU A 99 -2.09 -4.88 14.14
CA LEU A 99 -3.41 -4.23 14.14
C LEU A 99 -3.33 -2.75 14.55
N LYS A 100 -2.50 -2.40 15.53
CA LYS A 100 -2.27 -1.00 15.93
C LYS A 100 -1.71 -0.16 14.78
N GLN A 101 -0.74 -0.69 14.05
CA GLN A 101 -0.14 0.02 12.90
C GLN A 101 -1.15 0.16 11.75
N VAL A 102 -1.87 -0.91 11.42
CA VAL A 102 -2.91 -0.88 10.38
C VAL A 102 -4.05 0.09 10.75
N ALA A 103 -4.42 0.18 12.03
CA ALA A 103 -5.44 1.12 12.50
C ALA A 103 -4.99 2.59 12.41
N ALA A 104 -3.68 2.87 12.43
CA ALA A 104 -3.12 4.21 12.30
C ALA A 104 -3.04 4.69 10.83
N LEU A 105 -2.88 3.77 9.87
CA LEU A 105 -2.74 4.08 8.43
C LEU A 105 -3.80 5.06 7.88
N PRO A 106 -5.11 4.92 8.16
CA PRO A 106 -6.11 5.85 7.64
C PRO A 106 -5.98 7.26 8.21
N HIS A 107 -5.42 7.41 9.41
CA HIS A 107 -5.17 8.72 10.01
C HIS A 107 -3.94 9.37 9.37
N GLU A 108 -2.84 8.63 9.25
CA GLU A 108 -1.61 9.11 8.61
C GLU A 108 -1.82 9.44 7.12
N PHE A 109 -2.57 8.60 6.40
CA PHE A 109 -2.92 8.85 5.00
C PHE A 109 -3.70 10.16 4.83
N ARG A 110 -4.71 10.40 5.69
CA ARG A 110 -5.46 11.66 5.67
C ARG A 110 -4.58 12.85 6.00
N GLN A 111 -3.66 12.71 6.95
CA GLN A 111 -2.74 13.78 7.30
C GLN A 111 -1.80 14.12 6.14
N ARG A 112 -1.18 13.11 5.49
CA ARG A 112 -0.32 13.34 4.31
C ARG A 112 -1.08 14.00 3.17
N ILE A 113 -2.33 13.62 2.93
CA ILE A 113 -3.19 14.29 1.93
C ILE A 113 -3.37 15.78 2.27
N TRP A 114 -3.61 16.11 3.55
CA TRP A 114 -3.81 17.49 3.98
C TRP A 114 -2.53 18.34 3.92
N GLU A 115 -1.35 17.74 4.06
CA GLU A 115 -0.07 18.43 3.91
C GLU A 115 0.29 18.72 2.43
N GLU A 116 -0.31 17.97 1.50
CA GLU A 116 -0.03 18.05 0.06
C GLU A 116 -1.02 18.96 -0.73
N ILE A 117 -2.16 19.31 -0.13
CA ILE A 117 -3.20 20.23 -0.67
C ILE A 117 -2.87 21.68 -0.29
#